data_AF-A0A8H5FX76-F1
#
_entry.id   AF-A0A8H5FX76-F1
#
_cell.length_a   1.000
_cell.length_b   1.000
_cell.length_c   1.000
_cell.angle_alpha   90.00
_cell.angle_beta   90.00
_cell.angle_gamma   90.00
#
_symmetry.space_group_name_H-M   'P 1'
#
loop_
_entity.id
_entity.type
_entity.pdbx_description
1 polymer ?
#
loop_
_entity_poly.entity_id
_entity_poly.type
_entity_poly.pdbx_seq_one_letter_code
_entity_poly.pdbx_strand_id
1 'polypeptide(L)'
;MSTSTPLWDISCSPFASFLNTNYFPSSAESAELEALLTEPERALSRIKLEISQAQAIIDRLTEQKNRVETFIRSYRALLSPIRRLPAETLAEIFTRCLPEGRRPVRTLKDAPLLLTRVSKEWRRISLSTPELWRALHIFVPLLLDAPAIGLREQGTELWLTRAGSLPLSIALVLSPLPFPASHQSLSFEEKSLQSSKKISPFLTMLMRFSTQITDLTLSFDATVSNCFMDAVPALLPALHSLSVGLALGPSEIIPRTIRTPISNIYCPKRHPFDIWP
;
A
#
# COMPACT_ATOMS: atom_id res chain seq x y z
N MET A 1 -20.10 -14.65 -63.03
CA MET A 1 -18.88 -14.92 -62.24
C MET A 1 -17.89 -13.82 -62.58
N SER A 2 -17.93 -12.71 -61.84
CA SER A 2 -17.04 -11.57 -62.10
C SER A 2 -15.73 -11.84 -61.40
N THR A 3 -14.71 -12.25 -62.15
CA THR A 3 -13.35 -12.42 -61.67
C THR A 3 -12.80 -11.05 -61.30
N SER A 4 -12.88 -10.72 -60.01
CA SER A 4 -12.26 -9.52 -59.45
C SER A 4 -10.75 -9.70 -59.57
N THR A 5 -10.14 -9.06 -60.56
CA THR A 5 -8.69 -8.85 -60.61
C THR A 5 -8.25 -8.28 -59.25
N PRO A 6 -7.22 -8.82 -58.58
CA PRO A 6 -6.81 -8.32 -57.28
C PRO A 6 -6.34 -6.88 -57.42
N LEU A 7 -7.14 -5.97 -56.87
CA LEU A 7 -6.87 -4.53 -56.91
C LEU A 7 -5.53 -4.30 -56.18
N TRP A 8 -4.55 -3.75 -56.90
CA TRP A 8 -3.20 -3.43 -56.39
C TRP A 8 -2.27 -4.64 -56.13
N ASP A 9 -2.35 -5.70 -56.93
CA ASP A 9 -1.35 -6.76 -56.93
C ASP A 9 -0.04 -6.31 -57.61
N ILE A 10 1.03 -6.22 -56.80
CA ILE A 10 2.36 -5.80 -57.22
C ILE A 10 2.96 -6.75 -58.26
N SER A 11 2.61 -8.04 -58.24
CA SER A 11 3.12 -9.04 -59.19
C SER A 11 2.64 -8.81 -60.63
N CYS A 12 1.56 -8.05 -60.79
CA CYS A 12 0.98 -7.67 -62.08
C CYS A 12 1.49 -6.31 -62.59
N SER A 13 2.43 -5.65 -61.87
CA SER A 13 2.98 -4.36 -62.26
C SER A 13 4.01 -4.50 -63.41
N PRO A 14 4.00 -3.62 -64.42
CA PRO A 14 5.05 -3.58 -65.44
C PRO A 14 6.45 -3.29 -64.86
N PHE A 15 6.52 -2.76 -63.64
CA PHE A 15 7.77 -2.49 -62.93
C PHE A 15 8.13 -3.56 -61.88
N ALA A 16 7.40 -4.67 -61.80
CA ALA A 16 7.56 -5.67 -60.73
C ALA A 16 9.00 -6.21 -60.59
N SER A 17 9.69 -6.46 -61.72
CA SER A 17 11.07 -6.97 -61.74
C SER A 17 12.11 -5.96 -61.26
N PHE A 18 11.78 -4.67 -61.22
CA PHE A 18 12.67 -3.60 -60.79
C PHE A 18 12.50 -3.25 -59.31
N LEU A 19 11.44 -3.72 -58.65
CA LEU A 19 11.20 -3.49 -57.23
C LEU A 19 12.28 -4.18 -56.38
N ASN A 20 12.75 -3.48 -55.34
CA ASN A 20 13.86 -3.90 -54.46
C ASN A 20 15.22 -4.03 -55.17
N THR A 21 15.41 -3.34 -56.30
CA THR A 21 16.72 -3.21 -56.99
C THR A 21 17.21 -1.76 -56.94
N ASN A 22 18.47 -1.52 -57.29
CA ASN A 22 19.03 -0.17 -57.46
C ASN A 22 18.71 0.43 -58.85
N TYR A 23 17.68 -0.07 -59.53
CA TYR A 23 17.29 0.39 -60.86
C TYR A 23 16.85 1.87 -60.82
N PHE A 24 17.31 2.64 -61.80
CA PHE A 24 17.01 4.07 -61.93
C PHE A 24 16.11 4.29 -63.15
N PRO A 25 14.84 4.70 -62.96
CA PRO A 25 13.92 4.91 -64.07
C PRO A 25 14.32 6.15 -64.89
N SER A 26 14.12 6.06 -66.19
CA SER A 26 14.19 7.20 -67.10
C SER A 26 13.06 8.21 -66.84
N SER A 27 13.13 9.39 -67.47
CA SER A 27 12.09 10.41 -67.34
C SER A 27 10.70 9.92 -67.81
N ALA A 28 10.65 9.11 -68.87
CA ALA A 28 9.40 8.54 -69.37
C ALA A 28 8.82 7.48 -68.42
N GLU A 29 9.67 6.60 -67.87
CA GLU A 29 9.27 5.59 -66.88
C GLU A 29 8.84 6.24 -65.56
N SER A 30 9.46 7.36 -65.20
CA SER A 30 9.05 8.15 -64.02
C SER A 30 7.64 8.71 -64.18
N ALA A 31 7.29 9.24 -65.36
CA ALA A 31 5.94 9.72 -65.65
C ALA A 31 4.90 8.58 -65.66
N GLU A 32 5.27 7.39 -66.15
CA GLU A 32 4.41 6.20 -66.11
C GLU A 32 4.18 5.71 -64.67
N LEU A 33 5.22 5.72 -63.83
CA LEU A 33 5.11 5.41 -62.40
C LEU A 33 4.19 6.39 -61.66
N GLU A 34 4.32 7.70 -61.92
CA GLU A 34 3.42 8.71 -61.35
C GLU A 34 1.95 8.48 -61.76
N ALA A 35 1.71 8.12 -63.02
CA ALA A 35 0.38 7.77 -63.51
C ALA A 35 -0.17 6.52 -62.81
N LEU A 36 0.66 5.48 -62.61
CA LEU A 36 0.28 4.26 -61.90
C LEU A 36 -0.03 4.50 -60.41
N LEU A 37 0.63 5.47 -59.77
CA LEU A 37 0.41 5.83 -58.35
C LEU A 37 -0.86 6.65 -58.12
N THR A 38 -1.36 7.34 -59.14
CA THR A 38 -2.49 8.28 -59.04
C THR A 38 -3.77 7.63 -58.46
N GLU A 39 -4.18 6.44 -58.96
CA GLU A 39 -5.36 5.72 -58.45
C GLU A 39 -5.15 5.14 -57.03
N PRO A 40 -4.06 4.39 -56.73
CA PRO A 40 -3.75 3.93 -55.38
C PRO A 40 -3.72 5.04 -54.33
N GLU A 41 -3.11 6.20 -54.64
CA GLU A 41 -3.05 7.33 -53.72
C GLU A 41 -4.44 7.92 -53.42
N ARG A 42 -5.30 8.01 -54.45
CA ARG A 42 -6.69 8.45 -54.29
C ARG A 42 -7.49 7.46 -53.46
N ALA A 43 -7.34 6.16 -53.71
CA ALA A 43 -8.02 5.11 -52.96
C ALA A 43 -7.56 5.07 -51.50
N LEU A 44 -6.25 5.20 -51.24
CA LEU A 44 -5.69 5.30 -49.90
C LEU A 44 -6.25 6.52 -49.16
N SER A 45 -6.35 7.67 -49.83
CA SER A 45 -6.92 8.89 -49.26
C SER A 45 -8.39 8.69 -48.86
N ARG A 46 -9.19 8.00 -49.69
CA ARG A 46 -10.57 7.65 -49.37
C ARG A 46 -10.67 6.71 -48.16
N ILE A 47 -9.87 5.64 -48.13
CA ILE A 47 -9.87 4.69 -47.01
C ILE A 47 -9.45 5.37 -45.71
N LYS A 48 -8.44 6.24 -45.74
CA LYS A 48 -8.04 7.05 -44.58
C LYS A 48 -9.18 7.93 -44.08
N LEU A 49 -9.95 8.52 -44.99
CA LEU A 49 -11.12 9.31 -44.62
C LEU A 49 -12.19 8.43 -43.96
N GLU A 50 -12.53 7.28 -44.54
CA GLU A 50 -13.50 6.34 -43.97
C GLU A 50 -13.07 5.84 -42.58
N ILE A 51 -11.79 5.51 -42.38
CA ILE A 51 -11.23 5.15 -41.08
C ILE A 51 -11.41 6.28 -40.07
N SER A 52 -11.07 7.51 -40.45
CA SER A 52 -11.20 8.66 -39.53
C SER A 52 -12.66 8.95 -39.16
N GLN A 53 -13.59 8.79 -40.10
CA GLN A 53 -15.02 8.91 -39.85
C GLN A 53 -15.54 7.80 -38.93
N ALA A 54 -15.15 6.54 -39.17
CA ALA A 54 -15.51 5.42 -38.32
C ALA A 54 -14.95 5.58 -36.90
N GLN A 55 -13.71 6.06 -36.77
CA GLN A 55 -13.10 6.34 -35.48
C GLN A 55 -13.86 7.43 -34.71
N ALA A 56 -14.27 8.52 -35.38
CA ALA A 56 -15.08 9.56 -34.74
C ALA A 56 -16.43 9.04 -34.23
N ILE A 57 -17.04 8.09 -34.96
CA ILE A 57 -18.28 7.42 -34.50
C ILE A 57 -18.01 6.56 -33.27
N ILE A 58 -16.94 5.77 -33.27
CA ILE A 58 -16.53 4.92 -32.14
C ILE A 58 -16.28 5.78 -30.89
N ASP A 59 -15.57 6.89 -31.04
CA ASP A 59 -15.24 7.78 -29.93
C ASP A 59 -16.52 8.38 -29.33
N ARG A 60 -17.42 8.88 -30.18
CA ARG A 60 -18.73 9.42 -29.76
C ARG A 60 -19.58 8.37 -29.03
N LEU A 61 -19.69 7.16 -29.59
CA LEU A 61 -20.48 6.09 -28.96
C LEU A 61 -19.86 5.61 -27.65
N THR A 62 -18.53 5.61 -27.55
CA THR A 62 -17.81 5.29 -26.32
C THR A 62 -18.09 6.34 -25.23
N GLU A 63 -18.10 7.62 -25.59
CA GLU A 63 -18.49 8.69 -24.65
C GLU A 63 -19.94 8.51 -24.18
N GLN A 64 -20.87 8.26 -25.11
CA GLN A 64 -22.28 8.02 -24.77
C GLN A 64 -22.45 6.80 -23.86
N LYS A 65 -21.79 5.68 -24.18
CA LYS A 65 -21.75 4.48 -23.34
C LYS A 65 -21.27 4.84 -21.93
N ASN A 66 -20.14 5.52 -21.80
CA ASN A 66 -19.56 5.88 -20.50
C ASN A 66 -20.50 6.76 -19.66
N ARG A 67 -21.24 7.68 -20.30
CA ARG A 67 -22.25 8.52 -19.65
C ARG A 67 -23.42 7.69 -19.12
N VAL A 68 -23.96 6.78 -19.94
CA VAL A 68 -25.07 5.90 -19.55
C VAL A 68 -24.64 4.93 -18.45
N GLU A 69 -23.45 4.32 -18.56
CA GLU A 69 -22.89 3.45 -17.51
C GLU A 69 -22.74 4.20 -16.18
N THR A 70 -22.25 5.44 -16.22
CA THR A 70 -22.11 6.28 -15.03
C THR A 70 -23.47 6.62 -14.42
N PHE A 71 -24.48 6.92 -15.23
CA PHE A 71 -25.85 7.15 -14.78
C PHE A 71 -26.42 5.90 -14.10
N ILE A 72 -26.37 4.74 -14.78
CA ILE A 72 -26.87 3.46 -14.25
C ILE A 72 -26.17 3.10 -12.94
N ARG A 73 -24.84 3.20 -12.89
CA ARG A 73 -24.04 2.91 -11.69
C ARG A 73 -24.46 3.80 -10.52
N SER A 74 -24.70 5.09 -10.76
CA SER A 74 -25.11 6.03 -9.71
C SER A 74 -26.46 5.68 -9.11
N TYR A 75 -27.46 5.36 -9.94
CA TYR A 75 -28.79 4.97 -9.46
C TYR A 75 -28.79 3.59 -8.80
N ARG A 76 -28.06 2.61 -9.34
CA ARG A 76 -27.88 1.31 -8.68
C ARG A 76 -27.21 1.46 -7.31
N ALA A 77 -26.23 2.36 -7.19
CA ALA A 77 -25.61 2.65 -5.91
C ALA A 77 -26.59 3.25 -4.90
N LEU A 78 -27.54 4.10 -5.32
CA LEU A 78 -28.61 4.62 -4.46
C LEU A 78 -29.57 3.51 -3.98
N LEU A 79 -29.88 2.56 -4.86
CA LEU A 79 -30.77 1.42 -4.55
C LEU A 79 -30.10 0.34 -3.70
N SER A 80 -28.77 0.42 -3.51
CA SER A 80 -28.00 -0.58 -2.77
C SER A 80 -28.57 -0.80 -1.36
N PRO A 81 -28.90 -2.06 -0.98
CA PRO A 81 -29.47 -2.38 0.33
C PRO A 81 -28.60 -1.89 1.49
N ILE A 82 -27.28 -1.86 1.31
CA ILE A 82 -26.33 -1.46 2.34
C ILE A 82 -26.49 -0.01 2.80
N ARG A 83 -27.13 0.85 1.98
CA ARG A 83 -27.46 2.25 2.34
C ARG A 83 -28.65 2.36 3.29
N ARG A 84 -29.42 1.27 3.48
CA ARG A 84 -30.57 1.23 4.39
C ARG A 84 -30.19 0.69 5.77
N LEU A 85 -28.99 0.17 5.93
CA LEU A 85 -28.53 -0.34 7.20
C LEU A 85 -28.28 0.83 8.17
N PRO A 86 -28.70 0.70 9.43
CA PRO A 86 -28.30 1.62 10.49
C PRO A 86 -26.77 1.71 10.60
N ALA A 87 -26.29 2.86 11.09
CA ALA A 87 -24.86 3.11 11.23
C ALA A 87 -24.19 2.10 12.17
N GLU A 88 -24.91 1.67 13.21
CA GLU A 88 -24.49 0.70 14.22
C GLU A 88 -24.33 -0.70 13.61
N THR A 89 -25.25 -1.10 12.74
CA THR A 89 -25.14 -2.38 12.02
C THR A 89 -23.96 -2.38 11.06
N LEU A 90 -23.71 -1.26 10.36
CA LEU A 90 -22.52 -1.12 9.52
C LEU A 90 -21.23 -1.14 10.34
N ALA A 91 -21.21 -0.48 11.50
CA ALA A 91 -20.08 -0.50 12.42
C ALA A 91 -19.76 -1.93 12.89
N GLU A 92 -20.76 -2.72 13.28
CA GLU A 92 -20.57 -4.14 13.64
C GLU A 92 -20.08 -4.97 12.44
N ILE A 93 -20.57 -4.73 11.22
CA ILE A 93 -20.02 -5.41 10.04
C ILE A 93 -18.54 -5.03 9.85
N PHE A 94 -18.19 -3.75 10.02
CA PHE A 94 -16.83 -3.26 9.85
C PHE A 94 -15.85 -3.87 10.86
N THR A 95 -16.26 -4.08 12.12
CA THR A 95 -15.42 -4.72 13.13
C THR A 95 -15.12 -6.18 12.76
N ARG A 96 -16.07 -6.87 12.12
CA ARG A 96 -15.87 -8.22 11.56
C ARG A 96 -15.02 -8.25 10.30
N CYS A 97 -14.80 -7.12 9.64
CA CYS A 97 -13.92 -7.01 8.47
C CYS A 97 -12.45 -6.75 8.83
N LEU A 98 -12.10 -6.62 10.12
CA LEU A 98 -10.72 -6.47 10.54
C LEU A 98 -9.90 -7.73 10.21
N PRO A 99 -8.58 -7.61 9.96
CA PRO A 99 -7.72 -8.76 9.67
C PRO A 99 -7.78 -9.82 10.77
N GLU A 100 -8.07 -11.06 10.38
CA GLU A 100 -8.02 -12.19 11.31
C GLU A 100 -6.57 -12.61 11.60
N GLY A 101 -6.30 -13.01 12.84
CA GLY A 101 -5.00 -13.56 13.26
C GLY A 101 -3.84 -12.55 13.34
N ARG A 102 -4.05 -11.26 13.03
CA ARG A 102 -3.02 -10.22 13.15
C ARG A 102 -3.60 -8.85 13.46
N ARG A 103 -2.75 -7.96 13.98
CA ARG A 103 -3.12 -6.54 14.17
C ARG A 103 -3.18 -5.83 12.82
N PRO A 104 -4.14 -4.89 12.61
CA PRO A 104 -4.20 -4.08 11.40
C PRO A 104 -2.90 -3.35 11.12
N VAL A 105 -2.57 -3.16 9.84
CA VAL A 105 -1.44 -2.32 9.42
C VAL A 105 -2.00 -1.05 8.80
N ARG A 106 -1.28 0.07 8.92
CA ARG A 106 -1.66 1.35 8.30
C ARG A 106 -1.48 1.33 6.77
N THR A 107 -2.33 0.59 6.07
CA THR A 107 -2.36 0.45 4.60
C THR A 107 -3.76 0.72 4.06
N LEU A 108 -3.85 1.31 2.87
CA LEU A 108 -5.15 1.58 2.22
C LEU A 108 -5.78 0.33 1.58
N LYS A 109 -5.07 -0.81 1.62
CA LYS A 109 -5.51 -2.09 1.06
C LYS A 109 -6.22 -2.98 2.07
N ASP A 110 -6.30 -2.55 3.33
CA ASP A 110 -6.78 -3.38 4.44
C ASP A 110 -7.67 -2.60 5.40
N ALA A 111 -8.54 -3.28 6.14
CA ALA A 111 -9.39 -2.65 7.14
C ALA A 111 -8.55 -2.19 8.36
N PRO A 112 -8.96 -1.10 9.04
CA PRO A 112 -10.14 -0.27 8.79
C PRO A 112 -9.97 0.79 7.70
N LEU A 113 -8.76 1.10 7.23
CA LEU A 113 -8.54 2.20 6.28
C LEU A 113 -9.20 1.96 4.91
N LEU A 114 -9.28 0.72 4.45
CA LEU A 114 -9.99 0.36 3.23
C LEU A 114 -11.46 0.83 3.27
N LEU A 115 -12.13 0.64 4.41
CA LEU A 115 -13.53 1.00 4.60
C LEU A 115 -13.76 2.52 4.47
N THR A 116 -12.77 3.33 4.87
CA THR A 116 -12.81 4.80 4.73
C THR A 116 -12.83 5.30 3.28
N ARG A 117 -12.55 4.42 2.31
CA ARG A 117 -12.46 4.76 0.88
C ARG A 117 -13.69 4.37 0.06
N VAL A 118 -14.62 3.60 0.65
CA VAL A 118 -15.77 3.07 -0.08
C VAL A 118 -16.80 4.17 -0.38
N SER A 119 -17.19 4.94 0.64
CA SER A 119 -18.12 6.06 0.49
C SER A 119 -17.91 7.10 1.59
N LYS A 120 -18.49 8.30 1.43
CA LYS A 120 -18.48 9.35 2.48
C LYS A 120 -19.10 8.85 3.78
N GLU A 121 -20.17 8.08 3.69
CA GLU A 121 -20.87 7.55 4.87
C GLU A 121 -20.08 6.46 5.57
N TRP A 122 -19.49 5.53 4.82
CA TRP A 122 -18.61 4.51 5.39
C TRP A 122 -17.39 5.12 6.05
N ARG A 123 -16.84 6.19 5.45
CA ARG A 123 -15.77 6.97 6.05
C ARG A 123 -16.21 7.58 7.38
N ARG A 124 -17.37 8.23 7.42
CA ARG A 124 -17.92 8.83 8.65
C ARG A 124 -18.05 7.77 9.75
N ILE A 125 -18.72 6.65 9.45
CA ILE A 125 -18.93 5.53 10.39
C ILE A 125 -17.59 4.94 10.84
N SER A 126 -16.70 4.63 9.90
CA SER A 126 -15.40 4.02 10.23
C SER A 126 -14.57 4.91 11.15
N LEU A 127 -14.54 6.22 10.89
CA LEU A 127 -13.78 7.18 11.70
C LEU A 127 -14.42 7.41 13.07
N SER A 128 -15.74 7.21 13.22
CA SER A 128 -16.48 7.38 14.47
C SER A 128 -16.71 6.08 15.25
N THR A 129 -16.13 4.96 14.82
CA THR A 129 -16.26 3.64 15.47
C THR A 129 -14.92 3.28 16.14
N PRO A 130 -14.74 3.54 17.44
CA PRO A 130 -13.45 3.39 18.12
C PRO A 130 -12.89 1.96 18.09
N GLU A 131 -13.77 0.95 18.07
CA GLU A 131 -13.44 -0.47 18.05
C GLU A 131 -12.57 -0.86 16.85
N LEU A 132 -12.67 -0.13 15.74
CA LEU A 132 -11.87 -0.35 14.54
C LEU A 132 -10.39 0.03 14.71
N TRP A 133 -10.08 0.88 15.69
CA TRP A 133 -8.78 1.54 15.84
C TRP A 133 -7.99 1.03 17.05
N ARG A 134 -8.56 0.11 17.83
CA ARG A 134 -7.96 -0.42 19.07
C ARG A 134 -6.68 -1.24 18.89
N ALA A 135 -6.32 -1.59 17.65
CA ALA A 135 -5.13 -2.39 17.37
C ALA A 135 -4.35 -1.84 16.18
N LEU A 136 -3.01 -1.92 16.26
CA LEU A 136 -2.13 -1.46 15.19
C LEU A 136 -0.77 -2.18 15.20
N HIS A 137 -0.31 -2.58 14.03
CA HIS A 137 1.04 -3.02 13.76
C HIS A 137 1.81 -1.91 13.01
N ILE A 138 2.79 -1.35 13.70
CA ILE A 138 3.66 -0.27 13.26
C ILE A 138 4.98 -0.88 12.81
N PHE A 139 5.17 -0.91 11.50
CA PHE A 139 6.45 -1.28 10.90
C PHE A 139 7.26 -0.03 10.54
N VAL A 140 8.48 0.08 11.06
CA VAL A 140 9.41 1.19 10.84
C VAL A 140 10.65 0.70 10.08
N PRO A 141 10.70 0.89 8.75
CA PRO A 141 11.89 0.59 7.97
C PRO A 141 13.10 1.45 8.36
N LEU A 142 14.29 0.83 8.44
CA LEU A 142 15.55 1.52 8.74
C LEU A 142 16.04 2.45 7.62
N LEU A 143 15.47 2.40 6.43
CA LEU A 143 15.83 3.32 5.34
C LEU A 143 14.95 4.57 5.31
N LEU A 144 13.96 4.69 6.20
CA LEU A 144 13.14 5.90 6.28
C LEU A 144 13.96 7.10 6.74
N ASP A 145 13.77 8.23 6.07
CA ASP A 145 14.32 9.52 6.46
C ASP A 145 13.49 10.17 7.59
N ALA A 146 14.03 11.24 8.19
CA ALA A 146 13.39 11.93 9.30
C ALA A 146 11.97 12.48 8.96
N PRO A 147 11.73 13.09 7.78
CA PRO A 147 10.39 13.53 7.40
C PRO A 147 9.38 12.38 7.30
N ALA A 148 9.76 11.24 6.70
CA ALA A 148 8.85 10.10 6.58
C ALA A 148 8.56 9.44 7.95
N ILE A 149 9.50 9.50 8.89
CA ILE A 149 9.28 9.08 10.28
C ILE A 149 8.23 9.96 10.95
N GLY A 150 8.35 11.29 10.82
CA GLY A 150 7.37 12.23 11.37
C GLY A 150 5.95 11.99 10.83
N LEU A 151 5.80 11.83 9.51
CA LEU A 151 4.49 11.52 8.90
C LEU A 151 3.92 10.18 9.38
N ARG A 152 4.78 9.19 9.66
CA ARG A 152 4.34 7.90 10.19
C ARG A 152 3.94 7.99 11.65
N GLU A 153 4.67 8.74 12.45
CA GLU A 153 4.34 9.00 13.86
C GLU A 153 2.99 9.74 13.95
N GLN A 154 2.80 10.83 13.21
CA GLN A 154 1.53 11.56 13.18
C GLN A 154 0.36 10.68 12.71
N GLY A 155 0.58 9.86 11.67
CA GLY A 155 -0.43 8.92 11.20
C GLY A 155 -0.77 7.81 12.20
N THR A 156 0.18 7.46 13.06
CA THR A 156 0.01 6.48 14.15
C THR A 156 -0.74 7.14 15.31
N GLU A 157 -0.36 8.33 15.74
CA GLU A 157 -1.07 9.07 16.78
C GLU A 157 -2.53 9.31 16.41
N LEU A 158 -2.79 9.73 15.16
CA LEU A 158 -4.15 9.92 14.66
C LEU A 158 -4.94 8.60 14.61
N TRP A 159 -4.28 7.46 14.43
CA TRP A 159 -4.92 6.15 14.52
C TRP A 159 -5.35 5.87 15.96
N LEU A 160 -4.41 5.97 16.91
CA LEU A 160 -4.66 5.64 18.32
C LEU A 160 -5.69 6.58 18.95
N THR A 161 -5.69 7.86 18.59
CA THR A 161 -6.68 8.84 19.05
C THR A 161 -8.11 8.41 18.68
N ARG A 162 -8.32 7.72 17.56
CA ARG A 162 -9.65 7.23 17.17
C ARG A 162 -10.17 6.09 18.03
N ALA A 163 -9.29 5.36 18.72
CA ALA A 163 -9.70 4.34 19.67
C ALA A 163 -10.35 4.92 20.94
N GLY A 164 -10.26 6.24 21.14
CA GLY A 164 -10.90 6.92 22.28
C GLY A 164 -10.28 6.47 23.60
N SER A 165 -11.08 5.86 24.47
CA SER A 165 -10.67 5.31 25.76
C SER A 165 -10.54 3.78 25.77
N LEU A 166 -10.63 3.13 24.61
CA LEU A 166 -10.61 1.67 24.52
C LEU A 166 -9.20 1.10 24.75
N PRO A 167 -9.10 -0.14 25.30
CA PRO A 167 -7.84 -0.85 25.42
C PRO A 167 -7.10 -1.02 24.09
N LEU A 168 -5.82 -0.65 24.06
CA LEU A 168 -4.96 -0.65 22.88
C LEU A 168 -4.05 -1.89 22.81
N SER A 169 -3.99 -2.49 21.62
CA SER A 169 -3.08 -3.57 21.27
C SER A 169 -2.12 -3.13 20.18
N ILE A 170 -0.86 -2.86 20.53
CA ILE A 170 0.12 -2.22 19.65
C ILE A 170 1.35 -3.10 19.45
N ALA A 171 1.78 -3.27 18.19
CA ALA A 171 3.05 -3.89 17.86
C ALA A 171 3.94 -2.87 17.15
N LEU A 172 5.13 -2.59 17.69
CA LEU A 172 6.14 -1.71 17.11
C LEU A 172 7.35 -2.54 16.71
N VAL A 173 7.58 -2.62 15.40
CA VAL A 173 8.63 -3.46 14.80
C VAL A 173 9.56 -2.60 13.96
N LEU A 174 10.85 -2.66 14.27
CA LEU A 174 11.89 -2.13 13.39
C LEU A 174 12.41 -3.24 12.50
N SER A 175 12.50 -2.96 11.21
CA SER A 175 13.17 -3.86 10.27
C SER A 175 14.63 -4.05 10.72
N PRO A 176 15.17 -5.27 10.74
CA PRO A 176 16.62 -5.43 10.67
C PRO A 176 17.10 -4.85 9.34
N LEU A 177 18.36 -4.38 9.29
CA LEU A 177 18.95 -3.96 8.02
C LEU A 177 18.91 -5.13 7.04
N PRO A 178 18.55 -4.93 5.76
CA PRO A 178 18.96 -5.89 4.75
C PRO A 178 20.50 -5.95 4.79
N PHE A 179 21.05 -7.14 5.04
CA PHE A 179 22.47 -7.43 4.83
C PHE A 179 22.83 -7.03 3.39
N PRO A 180 24.02 -6.45 3.15
CA PRO A 180 24.12 -5.24 2.33
C PRO A 180 23.96 -5.49 0.83
N ALA A 181 23.23 -4.59 0.16
CA ALA A 181 23.68 -4.09 -1.13
C ALA A 181 25.01 -3.36 -0.87
N SER A 182 26.05 -3.80 -1.56
CA SER A 182 27.41 -3.23 -1.55
C SER A 182 27.41 -1.69 -1.38
N HIS A 183 28.35 -1.21 -0.55
CA HIS A 183 28.73 0.17 -0.23
C HIS A 183 28.34 0.66 1.19
N GLN A 184 29.36 0.67 2.07
CA GLN A 184 29.42 1.22 3.44
C GLN A 184 28.65 0.44 4.53
N SER A 185 29.33 -0.54 5.13
CA SER A 185 28.92 -1.15 6.38
C SER A 185 29.03 -0.13 7.53
N LEU A 186 27.90 0.44 7.95
CA LEU A 186 27.81 1.20 9.20
C LEU A 186 28.30 0.33 10.38
N SER A 187 29.03 0.95 11.31
CA SER A 187 29.43 0.29 12.56
C SER A 187 28.20 -0.11 13.38
N PHE A 188 28.36 -1.08 14.27
CA PHE A 188 27.30 -1.55 15.16
C PHE A 188 26.71 -0.42 16.01
N GLU A 189 27.55 0.52 16.47
CA GLU A 189 27.14 1.68 17.26
C GLU A 189 26.31 2.68 16.44
N GLU A 190 26.68 2.95 15.19
CA GLU A 190 25.92 3.84 14.30
C GLU A 190 24.54 3.27 13.97
N LYS A 191 24.45 1.94 13.76
CA LYS A 191 23.18 1.23 13.52
C LYS A 191 22.26 1.27 14.75
N SER A 192 22.83 1.08 15.94
CA SER A 192 22.11 1.21 17.21
C SER A 192 21.58 2.64 17.43
N LEU A 193 22.45 3.64 17.25
CA LEU A 193 22.09 5.05 17.41
C LEU A 193 21.03 5.47 16.39
N GLN A 194 21.15 5.01 15.13
CA GLN A 194 20.16 5.29 14.10
C GLN A 194 18.82 4.62 14.41
N SER A 195 18.80 3.37 14.90
CA SER A 195 17.58 2.67 15.31
C SER A 195 16.89 3.38 16.48
N SER A 196 17.65 3.77 17.50
CA SER A 196 17.16 4.53 18.65
C SER A 196 16.51 5.86 18.24
N LYS A 197 17.16 6.63 17.35
CA LYS A 197 16.61 7.90 16.82
C LYS A 197 15.29 7.70 16.07
N LYS A 198 15.07 6.54 15.44
CA LYS A 198 13.84 6.23 14.68
C LYS A 198 12.71 5.73 15.57
N ILE A 199 13.04 4.99 16.63
CA ILE A 199 12.08 4.45 17.59
C ILE A 199 11.57 5.52 18.56
N SER A 200 12.48 6.37 19.05
CA SER A 200 12.21 7.34 20.12
C SER A 200 10.93 8.17 19.92
N PRO A 201 10.63 8.71 18.71
CA PRO A 201 9.39 9.45 18.48
C PRO A 201 8.14 8.60 18.72
N PHE A 202 8.14 7.35 18.26
CA PHE A 202 7.01 6.44 18.47
C PHE A 202 6.85 6.10 19.94
N LEU A 203 7.93 5.80 20.66
CA LEU A 203 7.83 5.48 22.09
C LEU A 203 7.28 6.67 22.87
N THR A 204 7.82 7.87 22.63
CA THR A 204 7.36 9.11 23.27
C THR A 204 5.87 9.34 23.01
N MET A 205 5.42 9.13 21.78
CA MET A 205 4.00 9.22 21.41
C MET A 205 3.16 8.16 22.13
N LEU A 206 3.62 6.90 22.19
CA LEU A 206 2.90 5.82 22.87
C LEU A 206 2.70 6.08 24.36
N MET A 207 3.61 6.81 25.02
CA MET A 207 3.45 7.19 26.43
C MET A 207 2.21 8.05 26.68
N ARG A 208 1.71 8.78 25.67
CA ARG A 208 0.46 9.55 25.77
C ARG A 208 -0.78 8.65 25.92
N PHE A 209 -0.65 7.38 25.55
CA PHE A 209 -1.71 6.37 25.62
C PHE A 209 -1.40 5.29 26.68
N SER A 210 -0.51 5.58 27.62
CA SER A 210 0.01 4.60 28.59
C SER A 210 -1.05 3.87 29.41
N THR A 211 -2.14 4.56 29.75
CA THR A 211 -3.27 4.01 30.51
C THR A 211 -4.21 3.12 29.68
N GLN A 212 -4.06 3.12 28.36
CA GLN A 212 -4.90 2.35 27.44
C GLN A 212 -4.17 1.12 26.89
N ILE A 213 -2.84 1.14 26.82
CA ILE A 213 -2.05 0.05 26.22
C ILE A 213 -2.09 -1.18 27.12
N THR A 214 -2.82 -2.22 26.67
CA THR A 214 -2.92 -3.52 27.36
C THR A 214 -1.98 -4.57 26.79
N ASP A 215 -1.69 -4.49 25.48
CA ASP A 215 -0.88 -5.47 24.77
C ASP A 215 0.18 -4.78 23.92
N LEU A 216 1.43 -4.85 24.35
CA LEU A 216 2.55 -4.24 23.66
C LEU A 216 3.51 -5.31 23.12
N THR A 217 3.79 -5.26 21.83
CA THR A 217 4.85 -6.06 21.22
C THR A 217 5.91 -5.14 20.68
N LEU A 218 7.15 -5.33 21.13
CA LEU A 218 8.29 -4.55 20.70
C LEU A 218 9.29 -5.47 20.01
N SER A 219 9.72 -5.09 18.81
CA SER A 219 10.73 -5.86 18.11
C SER A 219 11.81 -4.95 17.55
N PHE A 220 13.01 -5.12 18.09
CA PHE A 220 14.17 -4.28 17.81
C PHE A 220 15.42 -5.16 17.70
N ASP A 221 16.47 -4.61 17.11
CA ASP A 221 17.81 -5.21 17.18
C ASP A 221 18.30 -5.24 18.65
N ALA A 222 19.15 -6.21 19.00
CA ALA A 222 19.61 -6.52 20.37
C ALA A 222 20.31 -5.33 21.08
N THR A 223 20.56 -4.24 20.35
CA THR A 223 21.22 -3.02 20.80
C THR A 223 20.30 -2.00 21.45
N VAL A 224 18.99 -2.07 21.20
CA VAL A 224 18.01 -1.17 21.85
C VAL A 224 17.72 -1.74 23.25
N SER A 225 18.62 -1.33 24.15
CA SER A 225 18.95 -1.77 25.51
C SER A 225 17.83 -2.17 26.49
N ASN A 226 18.19 -3.16 27.31
CA ASN A 226 17.55 -3.59 28.57
C ASN A 226 17.05 -2.44 29.46
N CYS A 227 17.67 -1.27 29.43
CA CYS A 227 17.26 -0.14 30.28
C CYS A 227 15.86 0.42 29.95
N PHE A 228 15.46 0.39 28.66
CA PHE A 228 14.09 0.75 28.28
C PHE A 228 13.10 -0.32 28.75
N MET A 229 13.47 -1.59 28.60
CA MET A 229 12.66 -2.74 29.00
C MET A 229 12.37 -2.78 30.50
N ASP A 230 13.32 -2.36 31.33
CA ASP A 230 13.16 -2.31 32.79
C ASP A 230 12.20 -1.20 33.23
N ALA A 231 12.08 -0.11 32.45
CA ALA A 231 11.21 1.03 32.76
C ALA A 231 9.78 0.89 32.20
N VAL A 232 9.58 0.11 31.14
CA VAL A 232 8.29 0.00 30.42
C VAL A 232 7.12 -0.46 31.32
N PRO A 233 7.25 -1.49 32.18
CA PRO A 233 6.13 -1.94 33.02
C PRO A 233 5.68 -0.88 34.04
N ALA A 234 6.61 -0.10 34.59
CA ALA A 234 6.28 0.97 35.53
C ALA A 234 5.55 2.14 34.85
N LEU A 235 5.72 2.30 33.53
CA LEU A 235 5.19 3.40 32.75
C LEU A 235 3.89 3.06 32.01
N LEU A 236 3.48 1.78 31.99
CA LEU A 236 2.26 1.30 31.33
C LEU A 236 1.38 0.58 32.36
N PRO A 237 0.59 1.32 33.16
CA PRO A 237 -0.15 0.75 34.28
C PRO A 237 -1.25 -0.23 33.87
N ALA A 238 -1.72 -0.17 32.62
CA ALA A 238 -2.74 -1.07 32.08
C ALA A 238 -2.18 -2.30 31.33
N LEU A 239 -0.85 -2.48 31.31
CA LEU A 239 -0.19 -3.49 30.50
C LEU A 239 -0.42 -4.90 31.07
N HIS A 240 -1.10 -5.74 30.30
CA HIS A 240 -1.31 -7.16 30.61
C HIS A 240 -0.33 -8.08 29.89
N SER A 241 0.18 -7.66 28.73
CA SER A 241 1.05 -8.46 27.88
C SER A 241 2.18 -7.62 27.29
N LEU A 242 3.42 -8.03 27.56
CA LEU A 242 4.63 -7.47 26.94
C LEU A 242 5.39 -8.58 26.22
N SER A 243 5.53 -8.46 24.90
CA SER A 243 6.32 -9.39 24.10
C SER A 243 7.48 -8.67 23.47
N VAL A 244 8.70 -9.15 23.71
CA VAL A 244 9.90 -8.56 23.11
C VAL A 244 10.71 -9.61 22.38
N GLY A 245 11.09 -9.30 21.15
CA GLY A 245 11.73 -10.28 20.27
C GLY A 245 12.56 -9.63 19.18
N LEU A 246 13.46 -10.41 18.59
CA LEU A 246 14.21 -10.00 17.41
C LEU A 246 13.31 -10.17 16.17
N ALA A 247 13.27 -9.15 15.31
CA ALA A 247 12.52 -9.20 14.05
C ALA A 247 13.33 -10.04 13.06
N LEU A 248 12.83 -11.22 12.69
CA LEU A 248 13.47 -12.08 11.67
C LEU A 248 12.85 -11.90 10.28
N GLY A 249 11.74 -11.16 10.17
CA GLY A 249 11.08 -10.84 8.89
C GLY A 249 9.83 -9.97 9.05
N PRO A 250 9.12 -9.64 7.96
CA PRO A 250 7.94 -8.74 7.96
C PRO A 250 6.71 -9.30 8.69
N SER A 251 6.70 -10.59 9.04
CA SER A 251 5.58 -11.28 9.72
C SER A 251 6.02 -12.30 10.79
N GLU A 252 7.32 -12.49 11.01
CA GLU A 252 7.85 -13.46 11.98
C GLU A 252 8.57 -12.72 13.11
N ILE A 253 7.96 -12.76 14.29
CA ILE A 253 8.56 -12.39 15.57
C ILE A 253 8.68 -13.69 16.34
N ILE A 254 9.88 -14.09 16.77
CA ILE A 254 10.02 -15.11 17.82
C ILE A 254 9.83 -14.36 19.14
N PRO A 255 8.69 -14.49 19.83
CA PRO A 255 8.46 -13.71 21.03
C PRO A 255 9.18 -14.37 22.20
N ARG A 256 10.09 -13.66 22.88
CA ARG A 256 10.22 -13.86 24.32
C ARG A 256 8.99 -13.19 24.93
N THR A 257 7.92 -13.95 25.05
CA THR A 257 6.69 -13.48 25.69
C THR A 257 6.99 -13.39 27.18
N ILE A 258 7.17 -12.17 27.70
CA ILE A 258 7.11 -11.96 29.14
C ILE A 258 5.62 -11.75 29.44
N ARG A 259 4.88 -12.86 29.61
CA ARG A 259 3.57 -12.76 30.26
C ARG A 259 3.87 -12.34 31.68
N THR A 260 3.61 -11.09 32.05
CA THR A 260 3.72 -10.65 33.43
C THR A 260 2.65 -11.39 34.24
N PRO A 261 2.98 -12.30 35.17
CA PRO A 261 2.09 -12.50 36.29
C PRO A 261 2.22 -11.24 37.15
N ILE A 262 1.10 -10.57 37.42
CA ILE A 262 1.04 -9.28 38.16
C ILE A 262 1.58 -9.40 39.61
N SER A 263 2.11 -10.54 40.04
CA SER A 263 2.49 -10.81 41.43
C SER A 263 3.98 -10.96 41.73
N ASN A 264 4.94 -10.67 40.83
CA ASN A 264 6.36 -10.92 41.14
C ASN A 264 7.38 -9.87 40.69
N ILE A 265 6.97 -8.61 40.53
CA ILE A 265 7.91 -7.48 40.38
C ILE A 265 7.98 -6.72 41.72
N TYR A 266 8.29 -7.44 42.80
CA TYR A 266 8.88 -6.85 43.99
C TYR A 266 9.63 -7.94 44.75
N CYS A 267 10.96 -7.96 44.63
CA CYS A 267 11.80 -8.50 45.68
C CYS A 267 13.06 -7.64 45.75
N PRO A 268 13.25 -6.85 46.82
CA PRO A 268 14.40 -5.96 46.94
C PRO A 268 15.67 -6.78 47.14
N LYS A 269 16.73 -6.27 46.53
CA LYS A 269 18.14 -6.69 46.59
C LYS A 269 18.50 -7.52 47.83
N ARG A 270 18.93 -8.78 47.64
CA ARG A 270 19.87 -9.41 48.58
C ARG A 270 21.29 -9.01 48.21
N HIS A 271 21.94 -8.27 49.09
CA HIS A 271 23.39 -8.05 49.08
C HIS A 271 24.11 -9.40 49.19
N PRO A 272 25.20 -9.64 48.43
CA PRO A 272 25.93 -10.89 48.51
C PRO A 272 27.12 -10.77 49.46
N PHE A 273 26.90 -10.45 50.75
CA PHE A 273 27.88 -10.67 51.83
C PHE A 273 27.18 -10.60 53.19
N ASP A 274 26.49 -11.68 53.54
CA ASP A 274 26.23 -12.06 54.93
C ASP A 274 26.36 -13.59 54.98
N ILE A 275 27.60 -14.05 55.13
CA ILE A 275 27.94 -15.40 55.56
C ILE A 275 28.71 -15.22 56.86
N TRP A 276 28.08 -15.57 57.98
CA TRP A 276 28.74 -16.04 59.20
C TRP A 276 28.20 -17.46 59.47
N PRO A 277 28.97 -18.31 60.15
CA PRO A 277 29.05 -18.24 61.61
C PRO A 277 30.38 -17.76 62.16
#